data_AF-K9HCZ4-F1
#
_entry.id   AF-K9HCZ4-F1
#
_cell.length_a   1.000
_cell.length_b   1.000
_cell.length_c   1.000
_cell.angle_alpha   90.00
_cell.angle_beta   90.00
_cell.angle_gamma   90.00
#
_symmetry.space_group_name_H-M   'P 1'
#
loop_
_entity.id
_entity.type
_entity.pdbx_description
1 polymer ?
#
loop_
_entity_poly.entity_id
_entity_poly.type
_entity_poly.pdbx_seq_one_letter_code
_entity_poly.pdbx_strand_id
1 'polypeptide(L)' 'MEIVEIGGIFGLLLLIADVWAIVNVFGSDRGTGAKVLWILAILIFPLLGFLVWLIFGPRSAKSVRS' A
#
# COMPACT_ATOMS: atom_id res chain seq x y z
N MET A 1 -1.82 20.05 -24.22
CA MET A 1 -2.29 18.86 -23.48
C MET A 1 -1.91 19.10 -22.04
N GLU A 2 -2.86 19.55 -21.21
CA GLU A 2 -2.63 19.59 -19.77
C GLU A 2 -2.51 18.14 -19.31
N ILE A 3 -1.28 17.68 -19.09
CA ILE A 3 -1.07 16.63 -18.10
C ILE A 3 -1.64 17.21 -16.81
N VAL A 4 -2.69 16.58 -16.29
CA VAL A 4 -3.18 16.81 -14.93
C VAL A 4 -1.95 16.98 -14.04
N GLU A 5 -1.78 18.14 -13.41
CA GLU A 5 -0.71 18.34 -12.46
C GLU A 5 -0.98 17.41 -11.27
N ILE A 6 -0.48 16.18 -11.33
CA ILE A 6 -0.35 15.27 -10.18
C ILE A 6 0.83 15.76 -9.31
N GLY A 7 1.01 17.08 -9.20
CA GLY A 7 2.03 17.76 -8.43
C GLY A 7 1.35 18.59 -7.35
N GLY A 8 1.63 18.29 -6.07
CA GLY A 8 1.04 19.00 -4.93
C GLY A 8 0.41 18.05 -3.91
N ILE A 9 -0.67 18.50 -3.27
CA ILE A 9 -1.32 17.82 -2.13
C ILE A 9 -1.78 16.39 -2.50
N PHE A 10 -2.27 16.18 -3.72
CA PHE A 10 -2.74 14.86 -4.13
C PHE A 10 -1.62 13.81 -4.17
N GLY A 11 -0.44 14.16 -4.69
CA GLY A 11 0.73 13.29 -4.66
C GLY A 11 1.20 12.98 -3.24
N LEU A 12 1.12 13.96 -2.33
CA LEU A 12 1.43 13.76 -0.91
C LEU A 12 0.44 12.82 -0.21
N LEU A 13 -0.86 12.98 -0.47
CA LEU A 13 -1.89 12.07 0.05
C LEU A 13 -1.67 10.64 -0.44
N LEU A 14 -1.34 10.48 -1.72
CA LEU A 14 -1.06 9.18 -2.31
C LEU A 14 0.19 8.54 -1.71
N LEU A 15 1.25 9.32 -1.47
CA LEU A 15 2.44 8.84 -0.77
C LEU A 15 2.13 8.39 0.67
N ILE A 16 1.33 9.16 1.42
CA ILE A 16 0.89 8.78 2.77
C ILE A 16 0.10 7.46 2.73
N ALA A 17 -0.77 7.32 1.73
CA ALA A 17 -1.57 6.12 1.51
C ALA A 17 -0.69 4.89 1.22
N ASP A 18 0.32 5.04 0.36
CA ASP A 18 1.28 3.97 0.05
C ASP A 18 2.09 3.55 1.28
N VAL A 19 2.59 4.52 2.07
CA VAL A 19 3.31 4.22 3.31
C VAL A 19 2.42 3.44 4.29
N TRP A 20 1.16 3.86 4.45
CA TRP A 20 0.21 3.16 5.30
C TRP A 20 -0.06 1.74 4.81
N ALA A 21 -0.20 1.53 3.50
CA ALA A 21 -0.37 0.22 2.90
C ALA A 21 0.83 -0.69 3.18
N ILE A 22 2.04 -0.18 2.95
CA ILE A 22 3.30 -0.89 3.19
C ILE A 22 3.43 -1.31 4.66
N VAL A 23 3.14 -0.42 5.62
CA VAL A 23 3.19 -0.73 7.06
C VAL A 23 2.24 -1.88 7.42
N ASN A 24 1.02 -1.89 6.86
CA ASN A 24 0.08 -2.98 7.07
C ASN A 24 0.55 -4.29 6.43
N VAL A 25 1.17 -4.25 5.24
CA VAL A 25 1.77 -5.44 4.61
C VAL A 25 2.87 -6.01 5.50
N PHE A 26 3.75 -5.17 6.05
CA PHE A 26 4.81 -5.61 6.97
C PHE A 26 4.27 -6.25 8.24
N GLY A 27 3.23 -5.66 8.85
CA GLY A 27 2.58 -6.18 10.05
C GLY A 27 1.68 -7.39 9.84
N SER A 28 1.43 -7.81 8.60
CA SER A 28 0.59 -8.96 8.31
C SER A 28 1.25 -10.31 8.68
N ASP A 29 0.43 -11.33 8.83
CA ASP A 29 0.81 -12.73 9.10
C ASP A 29 1.30 -13.49 7.85
N ARG A 30 1.39 -12.82 6.69
CA ARG A 30 1.85 -13.43 5.44
C ARG A 30 3.37 -13.69 5.46
N GLY A 31 3.79 -14.70 4.70
CA GLY A 31 5.21 -14.99 4.50
C GLY A 31 5.97 -13.85 3.78
N THR A 32 7.30 -13.81 3.95
CA THR A 32 8.17 -12.75 3.43
C THR A 32 8.04 -12.54 1.91
N GLY A 33 8.00 -13.61 1.12
CA GLY A 33 7.85 -13.48 -0.34
C GLY A 33 6.56 -12.78 -0.76
N ALA A 34 5.44 -13.08 -0.09
CA ALA A 34 4.17 -12.40 -0.35
C ALA A 34 4.22 -10.93 0.05
N LYS A 35 4.85 -10.60 1.18
CA LYS A 35 5.05 -9.20 1.61
C LYS A 35 5.83 -8.40 0.58
N VAL A 36 6.93 -8.96 0.09
CA VAL A 36 7.77 -8.32 -0.95
C VAL A 36 6.97 -8.09 -2.23
N LEU A 37 6.22 -9.09 -2.71
CA LEU A 37 5.38 -8.93 -3.91
C LEU A 37 4.35 -7.81 -3.76
N TRP A 38 3.68 -7.73 -2.60
CA TRP A 38 2.71 -6.66 -2.34
C TRP A 38 3.35 -5.28 -2.30
N ILE A 39 4.50 -5.14 -1.64
CA ILE A 39 5.24 -3.87 -1.57
C ILE A 39 5.70 -3.45 -2.97
N LEU A 40 6.25 -4.37 -3.77
CA LEU A 40 6.66 -4.10 -5.14
C LEU A 40 5.48 -3.65 -6.01
N ALA A 41 4.32 -4.31 -5.88
CA ALA A 41 3.12 -3.93 -6.62
C ALA A 41 2.65 -2.50 -6.27
N ILE A 42 2.66 -2.12 -4.99
CA ILE A 42 2.31 -0.77 -4.53
C ILE A 42 3.32 0.27 -5.06
N LEU A 43 4.63 0.01 -4.97
CA LEU A 43 5.64 0.98 -5.40
C LEU A 43 5.69 1.18 -6.92
N ILE A 44 5.50 0.12 -7.72
CA ILE A 44 5.52 0.21 -9.19
C ILE A 44 4.24 0.85 -9.71
N PHE A 45 3.11 0.57 -9.06
CA PHE A 45 1.81 1.11 -9.42
C PHE A 45 1.21 1.83 -8.21
N PRO A 46 1.59 3.07 -7.91
CA PRO A 46 1.16 3.75 -6.67
C PRO A 46 -0.36 3.79 -6.52
N LEU A 47 -1.06 4.35 -7.51
CA LEU A 47 -2.52 4.45 -7.46
C LEU A 47 -3.20 3.08 -7.53
N LEU A 48 -2.89 2.26 -8.54
CA LEU A 48 -3.58 0.98 -8.75
C LEU A 48 -3.19 -0.06 -7.70
N GLY A 49 -1.92 -0.15 -7.35
CA GLY A 49 -1.39 -1.02 -6.31
C GLY A 49 -1.97 -0.69 -4.95
N PHE A 50 -2.08 0.59 -4.59
CA PHE A 50 -2.79 1.01 -3.38
C PHE A 50 -4.27 0.61 -3.41
N LEU A 51 -4.99 0.85 -4.51
CA LEU A 51 -6.41 0.49 -4.65
C LEU A 51 -6.65 -1.02 -4.57
N VAL A 52 -5.81 -1.83 -5.22
CA VAL A 52 -5.87 -3.29 -5.16
C VAL A 52 -5.57 -3.77 -3.74
N TRP A 53 -4.56 -3.19 -3.08
CA TRP A 53 -4.25 -3.48 -1.70
C TRP A 53 -5.40 -3.08 -0.74
N LEU A 54 -6.15 -2.02 -1.03
CA LEU A 54 -7.31 -1.63 -0.23
C LEU A 54 -8.40 -2.72 -0.19
N ILE A 55 -8.50 -3.56 -1.21
CA ILE A 55 -9.54 -4.60 -1.29
C ILE A 55 -8.97 -5.97 -0.89
N PHE A 56 -7.79 -6.32 -1.41
CA PHE A 56 -7.20 -7.66 -1.29
C PHE A 56 -5.91 -7.71 -0.46
N GLY A 57 -5.44 -6.54 -0.02
CA GLY A 57 -4.18 -6.38 0.66
C GLY A 57 -4.17 -7.04 2.03
N PRO A 58 -3.03 -7.64 2.41
CA PRO A 58 -2.91 -8.29 3.70
C PRO A 58 -2.98 -7.26 4.82
N ARG A 59 -3.75 -7.58 5.86
CA ARG A 59 -3.97 -6.71 7.02
C ARG A 59 -3.11 -7.17 8.18
N SER A 60 -2.72 -6.23 9.04
CA SER A 60 -2.02 -6.55 10.27
C SER A 60 -2.87 -7.50 11.12
N ALA A 61 -2.29 -8.62 11.57
CA ALA A 61 -2.99 -9.56 12.41
C ALA A 61 -3.31 -8.88 13.75
N LYS A 62 -4.60 -8.77 14.10
CA LYS A 62 -4.96 -8.33 15.44
C LYS A 62 -4.53 -9.42 16.40
N SER A 63 -3.49 -9.16 17.18
CA SER A 63 -3.12 -9.96 18.35
C SER A 63 -4.32 -9.96 19.30
N VAL A 64 -5.19 -10.96 19.15
CA VAL A 64 -6.18 -11.30 20.17
C VAL A 64 -5.38 -11.98 21.26
N ARG A 65 -4.85 -11.18 22.18
CA ARG A 65 -4.19 -11.66 23.40
C ARG A 65 -5.18 -12.52 24.19
N SER A 66 -4.97 -13.83 24.21
CA SER A 66 -5.55 -14.77 25.16
C SER A 66 -4.68 -14.84 26.41
#